data_AF-A0A933NUC3-F1
#
_entry.id   AF-A0A933NUC3-F1
#
_cell.length_a   1.000
_cell.length_b   1.000
_cell.length_c   1.000
_cell.angle_alpha   90.00
_cell.angle_beta   90.00
_cell.angle_gamma   90.00
#
_symmetry.space_group_name_H-M   'P 1'
#
loop_
_entity.id
_entity.type
_entity.pdbx_description
1 polymer ?
#
loop_
_entity_poly.entity_id
_entity_poly.type
_entity_poly.pdbx_seq_one_letter_code
_entity_poly.pdbx_strand_id
1 'polypeptide(L)'
;MFHLRRAGPYGPPVLFLLLLVAVPAGAWDLPPDNGTLGREAIAAILAGRDYPETSAYTQRTDFIDFTAHGQRFTQVVVTLTPDRPRLRNGRRIVVVGAEPGSEYGMDFVWTVEGKDGPGVWLARRGITFVALTRVGRWNFLAPTGDGSWEDVPIGERMPIFSRTRRERWSAGDYEVRRSGAAAGTSPSMSAIYRFPKTGTDLEAQMLAATPRVFLEGYRLALEKAIPNRRGAFVLFWGMSTGGASLYPLAKQYTPDGYLGWGTSSTGLAYVNNRALGGAINDPYERMALRVRERGLDDFEVYTKHVDAGTRARWWTMALKSPRFKSTEDAAMQFGAGALTEHAVRLWQSGFLPAADRAGGLAAFMQAMFEPSYPPAALKAVPVLDLNGTEDEALPPSTVDANRRVMEPYAKTYRVGRIQGWHHYLFTQDAIVVVGSVWLRYIESGYFD
;
A
#
# COMPACT_ATOMS: atom_id res chain seq x y z
N MET A 1 32.73 67.17 -54.17
CA MET A 1 32.98 65.71 -54.15
C MET A 1 34.22 65.47 -53.32
N PHE A 2 34.16 64.52 -52.37
CA PHE A 2 35.11 64.20 -51.28
C PHE A 2 35.05 65.06 -49.99
N HIS A 3 34.54 64.44 -48.92
CA HIS A 3 35.08 64.45 -47.54
C HIS A 3 34.41 63.27 -46.78
N LEU A 4 35.11 62.17 -46.50
CA LEU A 4 35.94 61.85 -45.32
C LEU A 4 35.18 61.73 -43.98
N ARG A 5 34.99 60.46 -43.59
CA ARG A 5 34.97 59.81 -42.26
C ARG A 5 34.49 60.60 -41.03
N ARG A 6 33.57 59.98 -40.29
CA ARG A 6 33.71 59.74 -38.84
C ARG A 6 32.96 58.48 -38.43
N ALA A 7 33.68 57.59 -37.76
CA ALA A 7 33.17 56.41 -37.08
C ALA A 7 33.03 56.72 -35.58
N GLY A 8 32.02 56.11 -34.95
CA GLY A 8 31.88 55.97 -33.50
C GLY A 8 30.41 55.92 -33.08
N PRO A 9 30.08 55.39 -31.88
CA PRO A 9 30.80 54.42 -31.05
C PRO A 9 29.94 53.19 -30.68
N TYR A 10 30.63 52.20 -30.14
CA TYR A 10 30.15 50.96 -29.53
C TYR A 10 28.90 51.13 -28.65
N GLY A 11 27.85 50.37 -28.95
CA GLY A 11 26.74 50.12 -28.03
C GLY A 11 27.18 49.21 -26.87
N PRO A 12 26.62 49.38 -25.67
CA PRO A 12 27.05 48.66 -24.47
C PRO A 12 26.74 47.15 -24.60
N PRO A 13 27.60 46.27 -24.07
CA PRO A 13 27.29 44.85 -24.01
C PRO A 13 26.11 44.62 -23.07
N VAL A 14 25.12 43.88 -23.58
CA VAL A 14 24.00 43.33 -22.79
C VAL A 14 24.59 42.36 -21.77
N LEU A 15 24.69 42.79 -20.51
CA LEU A 15 25.09 41.94 -19.40
C LEU A 15 23.88 41.09 -19.00
N PHE A 16 23.75 39.90 -19.59
CA PHE A 16 22.84 38.87 -19.07
C PHE A 16 23.38 38.39 -17.72
N LEU A 17 22.88 38.99 -16.64
CA LEU A 17 23.14 38.52 -15.28
C LEU A 17 22.39 37.19 -15.10
N LEU A 18 23.08 36.08 -15.40
CA LEU A 18 22.69 34.75 -14.93
C LEU A 18 22.79 34.76 -13.40
N LEU A 19 21.70 35.12 -12.74
CA LEU A 19 21.46 34.80 -11.35
C LEU A 19 21.40 33.28 -11.25
N LEU A 20 22.57 32.66 -11.09
CA LEU A 20 22.72 31.35 -10.49
C LEU A 20 22.14 31.46 -9.09
N VAL A 21 20.83 31.19 -8.98
CA VAL A 21 20.23 30.81 -7.71
C VAL A 21 20.97 29.53 -7.32
N ALA A 22 21.98 29.68 -6.48
CA ALA A 22 22.60 28.57 -5.79
C ALA A 22 21.49 27.92 -4.96
N VAL A 23 20.83 26.91 -5.53
CA VAL A 23 19.98 26.01 -4.76
C VAL A 23 20.93 25.47 -3.69
N PRO A 24 20.67 25.72 -2.39
CA PRO A 24 21.55 25.20 -1.35
C PRO A 24 21.66 23.70 -1.59
N ALA A 25 22.88 23.23 -1.82
CA ALA A 25 23.16 21.80 -1.88
C ALA A 25 22.62 21.23 -0.57
N GLY A 26 21.58 20.40 -0.64
CA GLY A 26 20.97 19.82 0.55
C GLY A 26 22.03 19.12 1.37
N ALA A 27 21.92 19.15 2.71
CA ALA A 27 22.92 18.65 3.65
C ALA A 27 23.19 17.12 3.59
N TRP A 28 22.59 16.43 2.62
CA TRP A 28 22.66 15.00 2.35
C TRP A 28 22.29 14.77 0.89
N ASP A 29 22.48 13.57 0.34
CA ASP A 29 22.08 13.22 -1.04
C ASP A 29 21.18 11.98 -1.07
N LEU A 30 20.39 11.85 -2.14
CA LEU A 30 19.64 10.62 -2.39
C LEU A 30 20.63 9.46 -2.58
N PRO A 31 20.40 8.28 -1.96
CA PRO A 31 21.27 7.13 -2.17
C PRO A 31 21.24 6.73 -3.66
N PRO A 32 22.36 6.36 -4.29
CA PRO A 32 22.36 5.85 -5.67
C PRO A 32 21.47 4.61 -5.80
N ASP A 33 21.20 4.15 -7.03
CA ASP A 33 20.48 2.88 -7.20
C ASP A 33 21.22 1.75 -6.47
N ASN A 34 20.46 0.95 -5.73
CA ASN A 34 20.91 -0.09 -4.81
C ASN A 34 21.79 0.43 -3.64
N GLY A 35 21.88 1.74 -3.44
CA GLY A 35 22.65 2.39 -2.38
C GLY A 35 21.91 2.46 -1.05
N THR A 36 22.64 2.87 -0.01
CA THR A 36 22.12 3.03 1.35
C THR A 36 22.31 4.46 1.83
N LEU A 37 21.25 5.07 2.33
CA LEU A 37 21.28 6.32 3.09
C LEU A 37 21.88 6.03 4.48
N GLY A 38 23.08 6.52 4.71
CA GLY A 38 23.84 6.29 5.94
C GLY A 38 23.37 7.12 7.13
N ARG A 39 23.87 6.78 8.32
CA ARG A 39 23.53 7.46 9.59
C ARG A 39 23.74 8.97 9.60
N GLU A 40 24.78 9.47 8.95
CA GLU A 40 25.06 10.92 8.88
C GLU A 40 23.94 11.67 8.13
N ALA A 41 23.51 11.12 6.99
CA ALA A 41 22.40 11.70 6.22
C ALA A 41 21.07 11.59 6.98
N ILE A 42 20.84 10.48 7.67
CA ILE A 42 19.67 10.31 8.57
C ILE A 42 19.67 11.40 9.64
N ALA A 43 20.81 11.61 10.32
CA ALA A 43 20.94 12.63 11.35
C ALA A 43 20.75 14.05 10.77
N ALA A 44 21.27 14.32 9.57
CA ALA A 44 21.07 15.58 8.87
C ALA A 44 19.59 15.85 8.56
N ILE A 45 18.84 14.83 8.13
CA ILE A 45 17.40 14.95 7.89
C ILE A 45 16.63 15.24 9.18
N LEU A 46 16.93 14.50 10.25
CA LEU A 46 16.24 14.67 11.53
C LEU A 46 16.56 16.01 12.21
N ALA A 47 17.79 16.52 12.06
CA ALA A 47 18.19 17.84 12.54
C ALA A 47 17.70 18.97 11.62
N GLY A 48 17.46 18.65 10.35
CA GLY A 48 17.06 19.59 9.31
C GLY A 48 15.59 20.00 9.36
N ARG A 49 15.24 20.93 8.48
CA ARG A 49 13.86 21.38 8.23
C ARG A 49 13.58 21.47 6.73
N ASP A 50 14.11 20.53 5.96
CA ASP A 50 14.07 20.54 4.48
C ASP A 50 12.63 20.60 3.94
N TYR A 51 11.70 19.99 4.67
CA TYR A 51 10.28 19.98 4.35
C TYR A 51 9.45 20.44 5.55
N PRO A 52 9.30 21.76 5.76
CA PRO A 52 8.48 22.29 6.85
C PRO A 52 6.99 22.08 6.56
N GLU A 53 6.17 22.10 7.62
CA GLU A 53 4.72 22.15 7.47
C GLU A 53 4.31 23.48 6.82
N THR A 54 3.53 23.40 5.74
CA THR A 54 3.16 24.55 4.91
C THR A 54 1.65 24.65 4.69
N SER A 55 0.89 23.64 5.11
CA SER A 55 -0.54 23.51 4.89
C SER A 55 -1.25 22.93 6.11
N ALA A 56 -2.46 23.41 6.40
CA ALA A 56 -3.44 22.60 7.13
C ALA A 56 -4.10 21.61 6.15
N TYR A 57 -4.98 20.74 6.65
CA TYR A 57 -5.66 19.75 5.81
C TYR A 57 -7.07 19.44 6.32
N THR A 58 -7.91 18.96 5.40
CA THR A 58 -9.22 18.39 5.70
C THR A 58 -9.18 16.87 5.51
N GLN A 59 -9.70 16.12 6.47
CA GLN A 59 -9.91 14.67 6.36
C GLN A 59 -11.36 14.37 5.96
N ARG A 60 -11.55 13.44 5.03
CA ARG A 60 -12.86 12.91 4.64
C ARG A 60 -12.83 11.40 4.52
N THR A 61 -13.91 10.74 4.94
CA THR A 61 -14.15 9.32 4.70
C THR A 61 -15.35 9.18 3.75
N ASP A 62 -15.14 8.53 2.61
CA ASP A 62 -16.19 8.25 1.63
C ASP A 62 -16.49 6.75 1.58
N PHE A 63 -17.77 6.43 1.36
CA PHE A 63 -18.27 5.06 1.21
C PHE A 63 -18.83 4.88 -0.20
N ILE A 64 -18.37 3.84 -0.91
CA ILE A 64 -18.78 3.54 -2.29
C ILE A 64 -19.36 2.13 -2.33
N ASP A 65 -20.68 2.04 -2.50
CA ASP A 65 -21.38 0.76 -2.63
C ASP A 65 -21.33 0.26 -4.08
N PHE A 66 -21.04 -1.02 -4.26
CA PHE A 66 -21.02 -1.67 -5.55
C PHE A 66 -21.44 -3.14 -5.45
N THR A 67 -21.67 -3.78 -6.60
CA THR A 67 -22.06 -5.19 -6.68
C THR A 67 -21.07 -5.93 -7.58
N ALA A 68 -20.67 -7.13 -7.18
CA ALA A 68 -19.85 -8.01 -8.00
C ALA A 68 -20.19 -9.47 -7.68
N HIS A 69 -20.18 -10.33 -8.71
CA HIS A 69 -20.47 -11.77 -8.56
C HIS A 69 -21.76 -12.06 -7.77
N GLY A 70 -22.79 -11.22 -7.96
CA GLY A 70 -24.08 -11.34 -7.27
C GLY A 70 -24.11 -10.90 -5.80
N GLN A 71 -23.01 -10.38 -5.26
CA GLN A 71 -22.89 -9.93 -3.86
C GLN A 71 -22.64 -8.42 -3.77
N ARG A 72 -23.04 -7.82 -2.65
CA ARG A 72 -22.87 -6.38 -2.37
C ARG A 72 -21.59 -6.13 -1.58
N PHE A 73 -20.90 -5.06 -1.95
CA PHE A 73 -19.68 -4.60 -1.30
C PHE A 73 -19.73 -3.10 -1.05
N THR A 74 -19.03 -2.65 -0.02
CA THR A 74 -18.76 -1.24 0.25
C THR A 74 -17.25 -1.04 0.31
N GLN A 75 -16.74 -0.24 -0.62
CA GLN A 75 -15.39 0.30 -0.56
C GLN A 75 -15.38 1.53 0.36
N VAL A 76 -14.34 1.69 1.18
CA VAL A 76 -14.11 2.91 1.96
C VAL A 76 -12.80 3.57 1.54
N VAL A 77 -12.77 4.89 1.48
CA VAL A 77 -11.55 5.66 1.19
C VAL A 77 -11.45 6.84 2.14
N VAL A 78 -10.27 7.04 2.71
CA VAL A 78 -9.96 8.20 3.56
C VAL A 78 -9.05 9.13 2.78
N THR A 79 -9.42 10.40 2.68
CA THR A 79 -8.67 11.41 1.93
C THR A 79 -8.27 12.55 2.84
N LEU A 80 -6.99 12.89 2.85
CA LEU A 80 -6.43 14.08 3.49
C LEU A 80 -6.11 15.09 2.39
N THR A 81 -6.86 16.18 2.34
CA THR A 81 -6.71 17.23 1.32
C THR A 81 -6.03 18.45 1.94
N PRO A 82 -4.83 18.84 1.50
CA PRO A 82 -4.17 20.04 1.98
C PRO A 82 -4.85 21.30 1.43
N ASP A 83 -4.94 22.34 2.26
CA ASP A 83 -5.44 23.66 1.86
C ASP A 83 -4.52 24.33 0.82
N ARG A 84 -3.21 24.05 0.89
CA ARG A 84 -2.18 24.54 -0.03
C ARG A 84 -1.49 23.35 -0.69
N PRO A 85 -2.05 22.81 -1.79
CA PRO A 85 -1.47 21.67 -2.46
C PRO A 85 -0.11 22.02 -3.09
N ARG A 86 0.88 21.17 -2.85
CA ARG A 86 2.17 21.19 -3.52
C ARG A 86 1.98 20.68 -4.95
N LEU A 87 2.62 21.36 -5.89
CA LEU A 87 2.48 21.10 -7.32
C LEU A 87 3.77 20.52 -7.90
N ARG A 88 3.61 19.60 -8.85
CA ARG A 88 4.66 19.14 -9.77
C ARG A 88 4.17 19.38 -11.19
N ASN A 89 4.87 20.21 -11.95
CA ASN A 89 4.53 20.55 -13.34
C ASN A 89 3.05 21.01 -13.49
N GLY A 90 2.58 21.85 -12.57
CA GLY A 90 1.20 22.36 -12.54
C GLY A 90 0.14 21.37 -12.05
N ARG A 91 0.50 20.12 -11.73
CA ARG A 91 -0.41 19.08 -11.21
C ARG A 91 -0.22 18.94 -9.70
N ARG A 92 -1.30 18.81 -8.93
CA ARG A 92 -1.19 18.56 -7.48
C ARG A 92 -0.58 17.19 -7.22
N ILE A 93 0.33 17.09 -6.27
CA ILE A 93 0.91 15.79 -5.91
C ILE A 93 -0.09 15.03 -5.03
N VAL A 94 -0.36 13.78 -5.40
CA VAL A 94 -1.24 12.87 -4.69
C VAL A 94 -0.48 11.59 -4.38
N VAL A 95 -0.43 11.18 -3.12
CA VAL A 95 0.08 9.88 -2.71
C VAL A 95 -1.09 9.00 -2.32
N VAL A 96 -1.18 7.84 -2.96
CA VAL A 96 -2.19 6.81 -2.69
C VAL A 96 -1.53 5.70 -1.87
N GLY A 97 -1.95 5.57 -0.62
CA GLY A 97 -1.47 4.57 0.32
C GLY A 97 -2.33 3.31 0.33
N ALA A 98 -1.67 2.16 0.27
CA ALA A 98 -2.23 0.84 0.55
C ALA A 98 -1.42 0.18 1.69
N GLU A 99 -2.13 -0.25 2.73
CA GLU A 99 -1.75 -0.89 4.01
C GLU A 99 -0.67 -0.30 4.94
N PRO A 100 -1.08 0.26 6.10
CA PRO A 100 -0.27 0.07 7.32
C PRO A 100 -1.03 -0.39 8.58
N GLY A 101 -2.23 -0.97 8.46
CA GLY A 101 -2.84 -1.67 9.60
C GLY A 101 -3.11 -3.14 9.33
N SER A 102 -4.15 -3.40 8.56
CA SER A 102 -4.15 -4.40 7.49
C SER A 102 -5.32 -4.01 6.58
N GLU A 103 -5.13 -2.83 6.00
CA GLU A 103 -6.00 -2.02 5.12
C GLU A 103 -7.33 -1.53 5.69
N TYR A 104 -7.30 -1.16 6.97
CA TYR A 104 -8.28 -0.24 7.57
C TYR A 104 -7.95 1.24 7.27
N GLY A 105 -6.72 1.54 6.82
CA GLY A 105 -6.30 2.86 6.33
C GLY A 105 -5.98 3.90 7.40
N MET A 106 -6.54 3.77 8.60
CA MET A 106 -6.34 4.77 9.66
C MET A 106 -4.95 4.80 10.27
N ASP A 107 -4.15 3.75 10.09
CA ASP A 107 -2.75 3.75 10.54
C ASP A 107 -1.87 4.69 9.68
N PHE A 108 -2.38 5.20 8.55
CA PHE A 108 -1.79 6.34 7.84
C PHE A 108 -2.11 7.68 8.51
N VAL A 109 -3.16 7.75 9.31
CA VAL A 109 -3.64 8.96 9.98
C VAL A 109 -3.04 9.08 11.38
N TRP A 110 -2.96 7.97 12.12
CA TRP A 110 -2.28 7.91 13.42
C TRP A 110 -1.46 6.63 13.56
N THR A 111 -0.30 6.70 14.23
CA THR A 111 0.55 5.54 14.46
C THR A 111 0.18 4.81 15.76
N VAL A 112 0.81 3.66 15.97
CA VAL A 112 0.75 2.93 17.25
C VAL A 112 1.38 3.70 18.43
N GLU A 113 2.14 4.77 18.17
CA GLU A 113 2.56 5.72 19.21
C GLU A 113 1.42 6.65 19.67
N GLY A 114 0.27 6.64 18.99
CA GLY A 114 -0.81 7.61 19.21
C GLY A 114 -0.47 9.00 18.66
N LYS A 115 0.45 9.09 17.70
CA LYS A 115 0.89 10.34 17.06
C LYS A 115 0.42 10.37 15.60
N ASP A 116 0.62 11.51 14.94
CA ASP A 116 0.31 11.67 13.52
C ASP A 116 1.01 10.62 12.65
N GLY A 117 0.23 10.01 11.76
CA GLY A 117 0.72 9.04 10.79
C GLY A 117 1.37 9.69 9.57
N PRO A 118 1.96 8.86 8.69
CA PRO A 118 2.67 9.34 7.50
C PRO A 118 1.76 10.10 6.52
N GLY A 119 0.48 9.75 6.43
CA GLY A 119 -0.48 10.49 5.62
C GLY A 119 -0.69 11.93 6.11
N VAL A 120 -0.78 12.12 7.44
CA VAL A 120 -0.90 13.46 8.05
C VAL A 120 0.38 14.26 7.85
N TRP A 121 1.54 13.64 8.03
CA TRP A 121 2.83 14.28 7.79
C TRP A 121 2.95 14.80 6.35
N LEU A 122 2.53 14.00 5.37
CA LEU A 122 2.50 14.37 3.95
C LEU A 122 1.46 15.48 3.68
N ALA A 123 0.26 15.38 4.25
CA ALA A 123 -0.80 16.37 4.09
C ALA A 123 -0.38 17.76 4.59
N ARG A 124 0.28 17.84 5.75
CA ARG A 124 0.80 19.13 6.25
C ARG A 124 1.91 19.74 5.39
N ARG A 125 2.48 18.96 4.46
CA ARG A 125 3.50 19.39 3.48
C ARG A 125 2.92 19.59 2.08
N GLY A 126 1.59 19.71 1.98
CA GLY A 126 0.90 20.03 0.73
C GLY A 126 0.64 18.81 -0.17
N ILE A 127 0.86 17.60 0.30
CA ILE A 127 0.58 16.40 -0.50
C ILE A 127 -0.84 15.91 -0.22
N THR A 128 -1.67 15.73 -1.25
CA THR A 128 -2.96 15.05 -1.03
C THR A 128 -2.68 13.58 -0.72
N PHE A 129 -3.23 13.07 0.39
CA PHE A 129 -3.06 11.67 0.75
C PHE A 129 -4.39 10.92 0.61
N VAL A 130 -4.37 9.76 -0.04
CA VAL A 130 -5.53 8.89 -0.22
C VAL A 130 -5.20 7.53 0.39
N ALA A 131 -5.79 7.21 1.53
CA ALA A 131 -5.70 5.89 2.14
C ALA A 131 -6.80 4.98 1.57
N LEU A 132 -6.38 3.95 0.83
CA LEU A 132 -7.28 2.89 0.39
C LEU A 132 -7.52 1.92 1.54
N THR A 133 -8.79 1.55 1.73
CA THR A 133 -9.17 0.51 2.70
C THR A 133 -9.61 -0.73 1.94
N ARG A 134 -9.12 -1.90 2.31
CA ARG A 134 -9.51 -3.13 1.61
C ARG A 134 -10.95 -3.46 1.97
N VAL A 135 -11.73 -3.85 0.96
CA VAL A 135 -13.07 -4.37 1.15
C VAL A 135 -13.04 -5.48 2.22
N GLY A 136 -13.97 -5.41 3.19
CA GLY A 136 -14.00 -6.32 4.33
C GLY A 136 -13.26 -5.83 5.58
N ARG A 137 -12.50 -4.71 5.53
CA ARG A 137 -11.66 -4.24 6.66
C ARG A 137 -12.23 -3.13 7.49
N TRP A 138 -13.19 -2.39 6.95
CA TRP A 138 -13.85 -1.34 7.69
C TRP A 138 -14.91 -1.94 8.63
N ASN A 139 -14.84 -1.62 9.93
CA ASN A 139 -15.91 -2.00 10.85
C ASN A 139 -17.07 -1.00 10.75
N PHE A 140 -18.07 -1.29 9.92
CA PHE A 140 -19.27 -0.43 9.79
C PHE A 140 -20.13 -0.37 11.06
N LEU A 141 -19.81 -1.19 12.07
CA LEU A 141 -20.51 -1.26 13.36
C LEU A 141 -19.71 -0.58 14.49
N ALA A 142 -18.60 0.11 14.17
CA ALA A 142 -17.83 0.88 15.14
C ALA A 142 -18.67 2.08 15.66
N PRO A 143 -18.82 2.26 16.99
CA PRO A 143 -19.67 3.32 17.55
C PRO A 143 -19.24 4.74 17.15
N THR A 144 -17.93 4.93 17.00
CA THR A 144 -17.26 6.18 16.60
C THR A 144 -17.43 6.50 15.11
N GLY A 145 -17.86 5.54 14.30
CA GLY A 145 -17.94 5.68 12.84
C GLY A 145 -16.58 5.75 12.14
N ASP A 146 -15.47 5.63 12.88
CA ASP A 146 -14.11 5.66 12.34
C ASP A 146 -13.69 4.32 11.73
N GLY A 147 -14.46 3.25 11.97
CA GLY A 147 -14.22 1.90 11.48
C GLY A 147 -13.32 1.03 12.38
N SER A 148 -13.08 1.47 13.63
CA SER A 148 -12.21 0.79 14.59
C SER A 148 -12.71 -0.60 14.99
N TRP A 149 -11.77 -1.49 15.29
CA TRP A 149 -12.00 -2.85 15.78
C TRP A 149 -11.70 -3.03 17.27
N GLU A 150 -11.35 -1.95 17.97
CA GLU A 150 -10.90 -1.98 19.38
C GLU A 150 -11.85 -2.77 20.28
N ASP A 151 -13.16 -2.52 20.15
CA ASP A 151 -14.22 -3.16 20.94
C ASP A 151 -14.66 -4.55 20.41
N VAL A 152 -13.90 -5.12 19.49
CA VAL A 152 -14.14 -6.47 18.95
C VAL A 152 -13.03 -7.39 19.42
N PRO A 153 -13.33 -8.43 20.22
CA PRO A 153 -12.33 -9.43 20.60
C PRO A 153 -11.69 -10.05 19.36
N ILE A 154 -10.36 -10.20 19.35
CA ILE A 154 -9.60 -10.65 18.17
C ILE A 154 -10.15 -11.98 17.60
N GLY A 155 -10.49 -12.92 18.50
CA GLY A 155 -11.04 -14.23 18.15
C GLY A 155 -12.39 -14.21 17.42
N GLU A 156 -13.07 -13.06 17.40
CA GLU A 156 -14.40 -12.87 16.79
C GLU A 156 -14.33 -12.02 15.50
N ARG A 157 -13.18 -11.43 15.17
CA ARG A 157 -13.07 -10.43 14.08
C ARG A 157 -13.17 -11.04 12.70
N MET A 158 -14.34 -10.95 12.08
CA MET A 158 -14.62 -11.44 10.73
C MET A 158 -14.86 -10.28 9.75
N PRO A 159 -14.48 -10.39 8.46
CA PRO A 159 -14.61 -9.30 7.50
C PRO A 159 -16.06 -8.83 7.32
N ILE A 160 -16.25 -7.51 7.22
CA ILE A 160 -17.57 -6.92 6.95
C ILE A 160 -17.53 -6.29 5.55
N PHE A 161 -18.17 -6.96 4.60
CA PHE A 161 -18.03 -6.61 3.18
C PHE A 161 -18.91 -5.44 2.73
N SER A 162 -20.02 -5.16 3.43
CA SER A 162 -20.98 -4.12 3.07
C SER A 162 -21.50 -3.39 4.30
N ARG A 163 -21.70 -2.07 4.17
CA ARG A 163 -22.32 -1.22 5.20
C ARG A 163 -23.81 -1.51 5.43
N THR A 164 -24.44 -2.32 4.58
CA THR A 164 -25.85 -2.72 4.74
C THR A 164 -26.02 -3.76 5.85
N ARG A 165 -24.94 -4.45 6.22
CA ARG A 165 -24.92 -5.40 7.33
C ARG A 165 -25.02 -4.64 8.66
N ARG A 166 -25.96 -5.07 9.50
CA ARG A 166 -26.27 -4.43 10.80
C ARG A 166 -25.75 -5.18 12.01
N GLU A 167 -25.28 -6.40 11.81
CA GLU A 167 -24.82 -7.29 12.88
C GLU A 167 -23.49 -7.96 12.52
N ARG A 168 -22.73 -8.33 13.56
CA ARG A 168 -21.48 -9.09 13.40
C ARG A 168 -21.79 -10.53 13.02
N TRP A 169 -20.82 -11.21 12.42
CA TRP A 169 -20.88 -12.65 12.22
C TRP A 169 -20.90 -13.37 13.57
N SER A 170 -21.74 -14.38 13.70
CA SER A 170 -21.86 -15.21 14.89
C SER A 170 -20.98 -16.46 14.77
N ALA A 171 -20.77 -17.18 15.88
CA ALA A 171 -20.16 -18.52 15.85
C ALA A 171 -21.00 -19.53 15.02
N GLY A 172 -22.25 -19.19 14.70
CA GLY A 172 -23.09 -19.91 13.75
C GLY A 172 -22.56 -19.86 12.32
N ASP A 173 -21.80 -18.83 11.94
CA ASP A 173 -21.41 -18.55 10.55
C ASP A 173 -20.04 -19.15 10.14
N TYR A 174 -19.18 -19.45 11.11
CA TYR A 174 -17.82 -19.93 10.85
C TYR A 174 -17.38 -21.02 11.83
N GLU A 175 -16.35 -21.77 11.43
CA GLU A 175 -15.62 -22.69 12.30
C GLU A 175 -14.23 -22.12 12.61
N VAL A 176 -13.73 -22.39 13.82
CA VAL A 176 -12.38 -22.03 14.25
C VAL A 176 -11.50 -23.27 14.20
N ARG A 177 -10.34 -23.17 13.55
CA ARG A 177 -9.34 -24.24 13.51
C ARG A 177 -7.99 -23.73 13.97
N ARG A 178 -7.29 -24.54 14.76
CA ARG A 178 -5.91 -24.29 15.16
C ARG A 178 -4.97 -24.99 14.19
N SER A 179 -3.93 -24.31 13.75
CA SER A 179 -3.00 -24.83 12.74
C SER A 179 -1.90 -25.73 13.30
N GLY A 180 -1.68 -25.70 14.61
CA GLY A 180 -0.56 -26.39 15.26
C GLY A 180 0.82 -25.76 14.97
N ALA A 181 0.88 -24.71 14.15
CA ALA A 181 2.11 -23.99 13.87
C ALA A 181 2.39 -22.93 14.95
N ALA A 182 3.67 -22.80 15.34
CA ALA A 182 4.10 -21.70 16.20
C ALA A 182 3.97 -20.39 15.41
N ALA A 183 3.11 -19.47 15.86
CA ALA A 183 2.84 -18.21 15.19
C ALA A 183 4.08 -17.28 15.09
N GLY A 184 5.14 -17.56 15.85
CA GLY A 184 6.37 -16.75 15.88
C GLY A 184 7.41 -17.04 14.80
N THR A 185 7.24 -18.03 13.91
CA THR A 185 8.28 -18.39 12.92
C THR A 185 8.11 -17.72 11.56
N SER A 186 6.92 -17.16 11.25
CA SER A 186 6.67 -16.48 9.98
C SER A 186 5.50 -15.48 10.08
N PRO A 187 5.65 -14.25 9.54
CA PRO A 187 4.55 -13.26 9.48
C PRO A 187 3.36 -13.70 8.60
N SER A 188 3.56 -14.77 7.83
CA SER A 188 2.59 -15.40 6.94
C SER A 188 1.77 -16.50 7.62
N MET A 189 2.09 -16.87 8.85
CA MET A 189 1.42 -17.93 9.58
C MET A 189 0.54 -17.40 10.71
N SER A 190 -0.42 -18.20 11.12
CA SER A 190 -1.18 -17.94 12.34
C SER A 190 -1.47 -19.25 13.05
N ALA A 191 -1.56 -19.17 14.37
CA ALA A 191 -2.04 -20.27 15.20
C ALA A 191 -3.54 -20.53 14.97
N ILE A 192 -4.30 -19.52 14.55
CA ILE A 192 -5.76 -19.55 14.48
C ILE A 192 -6.27 -19.13 13.11
N TYR A 193 -7.14 -19.97 12.55
CA TYR A 193 -7.86 -19.72 11.31
C TYR A 193 -9.36 -19.84 11.54
N ARG A 194 -10.12 -19.02 10.82
CA ARG A 194 -11.58 -19.06 10.80
C ARG A 194 -12.04 -19.33 9.37
N PHE A 195 -12.95 -20.29 9.21
CA PHE A 195 -13.47 -20.70 7.90
C PHE A 195 -14.98 -20.50 7.85
N PRO A 196 -15.52 -19.92 6.78
CA PRO A 196 -16.97 -19.78 6.65
C PRO A 196 -17.62 -21.16 6.54
N LYS A 197 -18.74 -21.37 7.22
CA LYS A 197 -19.53 -22.60 7.08
C LYS A 197 -20.28 -22.60 5.75
N THR A 198 -20.42 -23.78 5.17
CA THR A 198 -21.09 -23.95 3.89
C THR A 198 -22.56 -23.54 3.95
N GLY A 199 -23.01 -22.82 2.92
CA GLY A 199 -24.38 -22.33 2.77
C GLY A 199 -24.70 -21.04 3.53
N THR A 200 -23.73 -20.45 4.23
CA THR A 200 -23.92 -19.18 4.95
C THR A 200 -23.76 -17.95 4.05
N ASP A 201 -24.34 -16.82 4.44
CA ASP A 201 -24.08 -15.52 3.80
C ASP A 201 -22.58 -15.15 3.85
N LEU A 202 -21.87 -15.57 4.91
CA LEU A 202 -20.43 -15.33 5.03
C LEU A 202 -19.66 -16.05 3.92
N GLU A 203 -19.98 -17.33 3.70
CA GLU A 203 -19.35 -18.10 2.62
C GLU A 203 -19.63 -17.43 1.26
N ALA A 204 -20.87 -17.02 1.00
CA ALA A 204 -21.25 -16.38 -0.25
C ALA A 204 -20.47 -15.07 -0.49
N GLN A 205 -20.36 -14.20 0.52
CA GLN A 205 -19.62 -12.94 0.42
C GLN A 205 -18.11 -13.16 0.28
N MET A 206 -17.52 -14.09 1.05
CA MET A 206 -16.10 -14.44 0.91
C MET A 206 -15.80 -15.05 -0.47
N LEU A 207 -16.68 -15.92 -0.98
CA LEU A 207 -16.58 -16.44 -2.34
C LEU A 207 -16.60 -15.32 -3.38
N ALA A 208 -17.51 -14.36 -3.27
CA ALA A 208 -17.58 -13.24 -4.21
C ALA A 208 -16.41 -12.25 -4.06
N ALA A 209 -15.75 -12.17 -2.91
CA ALA A 209 -14.59 -11.31 -2.64
C ALA A 209 -13.31 -11.83 -3.32
N THR A 210 -13.34 -11.84 -4.65
CA THR A 210 -12.23 -12.25 -5.52
C THR A 210 -11.15 -11.17 -5.61
N PRO A 211 -9.93 -11.51 -6.06
CA PRO A 211 -8.85 -10.53 -6.28
C PRO A 211 -9.28 -9.33 -7.13
N ARG A 212 -10.08 -9.56 -8.18
CA ARG A 212 -10.62 -8.48 -9.02
C ARG A 212 -11.60 -7.57 -8.30
N VAL A 213 -12.37 -8.08 -7.35
CA VAL A 213 -13.30 -7.27 -6.54
C VAL A 213 -12.54 -6.31 -5.63
N PHE A 214 -11.41 -6.73 -5.07
CA PHE A 214 -10.55 -5.83 -4.30
C PHE A 214 -9.99 -4.69 -5.18
N LEU A 215 -9.50 -5.01 -6.38
CA LEU A 215 -9.00 -3.99 -7.30
C LEU A 215 -10.10 -3.04 -7.81
N GLU A 216 -11.29 -3.57 -8.08
CA GLU A 216 -12.44 -2.77 -8.48
C GLU A 216 -12.85 -1.77 -7.39
N GLY A 217 -12.88 -2.21 -6.13
CA GLY A 217 -13.05 -1.32 -5.00
C GLY A 217 -12.01 -0.20 -5.01
N TYR A 218 -10.73 -0.52 -5.20
CA TYR A 218 -9.67 0.50 -5.25
C TYR A 218 -9.81 1.48 -6.41
N ARG A 219 -10.16 0.99 -7.59
CA ARG A 219 -10.44 1.83 -8.76
C ARG A 219 -11.55 2.83 -8.44
N LEU A 220 -12.67 2.36 -7.89
CA LEU A 220 -13.81 3.20 -7.51
C LEU A 220 -13.44 4.24 -6.43
N ALA A 221 -12.65 3.84 -5.43
CA ALA A 221 -12.13 4.77 -4.42
C ALA A 221 -11.26 5.87 -5.04
N LEU A 222 -10.38 5.53 -5.98
CA LEU A 222 -9.51 6.50 -6.65
C LEU A 222 -10.29 7.47 -7.54
N GLU A 223 -11.30 6.99 -8.26
CA GLU A 223 -12.17 7.85 -9.07
C GLU A 223 -12.95 8.83 -8.20
N LYS A 224 -13.40 8.39 -7.01
CA LYS A 224 -14.07 9.23 -6.03
C LYS A 224 -13.12 10.26 -5.40
N ALA A 225 -11.92 9.86 -5.02
CA ALA A 225 -10.95 10.72 -4.32
C ALA A 225 -10.21 11.67 -5.26
N ILE A 226 -10.01 11.29 -6.53
CA ILE A 226 -9.22 12.03 -7.52
C ILE A 226 -10.07 12.25 -8.81
N PRO A 227 -11.17 13.02 -8.73
CA PRO A 227 -12.09 13.18 -9.87
C PRO A 227 -11.44 13.88 -11.08
N ASN A 228 -10.42 14.71 -10.85
CA ASN A 228 -9.59 15.29 -11.91
C ASN A 228 -8.21 14.60 -11.94
N ARG A 229 -8.14 13.43 -12.59
CA ARG A 229 -6.89 12.67 -12.79
C ARG A 229 -5.82 13.45 -13.55
N ARG A 230 -6.20 14.20 -14.60
CA ARG A 230 -5.26 14.96 -15.45
C ARG A 230 -4.54 16.05 -14.64
N GLY A 231 -5.24 16.71 -13.73
CA GLY A 231 -4.68 17.72 -12.82
C GLY A 231 -3.92 17.17 -11.61
N ALA A 232 -3.72 15.85 -11.49
CA ALA A 232 -3.10 15.21 -10.34
C ALA A 232 -1.89 14.37 -10.76
N PHE A 233 -0.75 14.56 -10.10
CA PHE A 233 0.45 13.71 -10.21
C PHE A 233 0.36 12.62 -9.14
N VAL A 234 0.01 11.40 -9.55
CA VAL A 234 -0.42 10.33 -8.65
C VAL A 234 0.71 9.34 -8.44
N LEU A 235 1.13 9.17 -7.19
CA LEU A 235 2.14 8.20 -6.79
C LEU A 235 1.51 7.11 -5.92
N PHE A 236 1.80 5.86 -6.22
CA PHE A 236 1.32 4.71 -5.46
C PHE A 236 2.34 4.31 -4.40
N TRP A 237 1.92 4.24 -3.15
CA TRP A 237 2.70 3.73 -2.04
C TRP A 237 2.00 2.51 -1.44
N GLY A 238 2.52 1.31 -1.74
CA GLY A 238 2.01 0.06 -1.22
C GLY A 238 2.88 -0.45 -0.08
N MET A 239 2.68 0.02 1.14
CA MET A 239 3.44 -0.51 2.27
C MET A 239 3.02 -1.95 2.55
N SER A 240 4.00 -2.80 2.84
CA SER A 240 3.80 -4.23 3.05
C SER A 240 2.91 -4.81 1.95
N THR A 241 1.92 -5.62 2.32
CA THR A 241 1.02 -6.28 1.38
C THR A 241 0.10 -5.35 0.57
N GLY A 242 0.05 -4.05 0.86
CA GLY A 242 -0.62 -3.08 0.00
C GLY A 242 -0.04 -3.03 -1.42
N GLY A 243 1.28 -3.23 -1.55
CA GLY A 243 1.96 -3.25 -2.86
C GLY A 243 1.43 -4.35 -3.80
N ALA A 244 1.13 -5.53 -3.24
CA ALA A 244 0.59 -6.66 -4.01
C ALA A 244 -0.79 -6.35 -4.63
N SER A 245 -1.52 -5.36 -4.12
CA SER A 245 -2.78 -4.87 -4.71
C SER A 245 -2.57 -3.64 -5.61
N LEU A 246 -1.62 -2.76 -5.28
CA LEU A 246 -1.38 -1.55 -6.10
C LEU A 246 -0.69 -1.85 -7.43
N TYR A 247 0.25 -2.81 -7.48
CA TYR A 247 0.89 -3.21 -8.73
C TYR A 247 -0.11 -3.60 -9.83
N PRO A 248 -1.04 -4.56 -9.61
CA PRO A 248 -2.03 -4.92 -10.61
C PRO A 248 -3.07 -3.81 -10.85
N LEU A 249 -3.34 -2.95 -9.86
CA LEU A 249 -4.25 -1.81 -10.03
C LEU A 249 -3.80 -0.85 -11.13
N ALA A 250 -2.49 -0.74 -11.42
CA ALA A 250 -1.99 0.12 -12.50
C ALA A 250 -2.57 -0.19 -13.89
N LYS A 251 -3.10 -1.41 -14.11
CA LYS A 251 -3.84 -1.74 -15.32
C LYS A 251 -5.15 -0.96 -15.46
N GLN A 252 -5.83 -0.71 -14.35
CA GLN A 252 -7.13 -0.05 -14.30
C GLN A 252 -7.00 1.45 -13.99
N TYR A 253 -5.97 1.82 -13.23
CA TYR A 253 -5.65 3.19 -12.86
C TYR A 253 -4.13 3.35 -12.86
N THR A 254 -3.56 3.74 -13.99
CA THR A 254 -2.10 3.87 -14.12
C THR A 254 -1.60 5.09 -13.32
N PRO A 255 -0.71 4.91 -12.32
CA PRO A 255 -0.11 6.02 -11.59
C PRO A 255 0.99 6.68 -12.43
N ASP A 256 1.43 7.86 -12.00
CA ASP A 256 2.63 8.53 -12.54
C ASP A 256 3.93 7.89 -11.98
N GLY A 257 3.87 7.15 -10.88
CA GLY A 257 5.01 6.43 -10.31
C GLY A 257 4.66 5.58 -9.09
N TYR A 258 5.57 4.69 -8.70
CA TYR A 258 5.52 3.99 -7.42
C TYR A 258 6.53 4.58 -6.45
N LEU A 259 6.06 4.97 -5.28
CA LEU A 259 6.79 5.60 -4.19
C LEU A 259 6.85 4.61 -3.01
N GLY A 260 7.59 3.52 -3.20
CA GLY A 260 7.61 2.38 -2.31
C GLY A 260 8.33 2.64 -0.98
N TRP A 261 7.83 2.01 0.09
CA TRP A 261 8.55 1.73 1.33
C TRP A 261 8.11 0.38 1.85
N GLY A 262 9.05 -0.56 2.01
CA GLY A 262 8.75 -1.92 2.45
C GLY A 262 7.65 -2.53 1.60
N THR A 263 7.75 -2.43 0.27
CA THR A 263 6.65 -2.75 -0.65
C THR A 263 6.63 -4.22 -0.99
N SER A 264 5.56 -4.94 -0.62
CA SER A 264 5.35 -6.29 -1.14
C SER A 264 5.11 -6.24 -2.64
N SER A 265 5.74 -7.16 -3.36
CA SER A 265 5.61 -7.24 -4.82
C SER A 265 4.39 -8.07 -5.25
N THR A 266 4.24 -8.26 -6.55
CA THR A 266 3.22 -9.14 -7.15
C THR A 266 3.38 -10.59 -6.66
N GLY A 267 2.30 -11.37 -6.73
CA GLY A 267 2.34 -12.79 -6.37
C GLY A 267 3.41 -13.57 -7.12
N LEU A 268 3.66 -13.25 -8.40
CA LEU A 268 4.73 -13.87 -9.18
C LEU A 268 6.12 -13.65 -8.54
N ALA A 269 6.40 -12.46 -8.04
CA ALA A 269 7.66 -12.17 -7.35
C ALA A 269 7.80 -12.95 -6.03
N TYR A 270 6.68 -13.14 -5.30
CA TYR A 270 6.64 -14.01 -4.12
C TYR A 270 7.00 -15.46 -4.43
N VAL A 271 6.47 -16.02 -5.53
CA VAL A 271 6.83 -17.38 -5.98
C VAL A 271 8.32 -17.47 -6.28
N ASN A 272 8.88 -16.47 -6.98
CA ASN A 272 10.30 -16.43 -7.28
C ASN A 272 11.16 -16.46 -5.99
N ASN A 273 10.79 -15.66 -4.97
CA ASN A 273 11.49 -15.68 -3.68
C ASN A 273 11.44 -17.05 -3.00
N ARG A 274 10.27 -17.72 -3.02
CA ARG A 274 10.12 -19.06 -2.46
C ARG A 274 10.97 -20.09 -3.21
N ALA A 275 11.00 -20.01 -4.55
CA ALA A 275 11.83 -20.88 -5.38
C ALA A 275 13.32 -20.70 -5.06
N LEU A 276 13.79 -19.45 -4.94
CA LEU A 276 15.19 -19.15 -4.57
C LEU A 276 15.55 -19.63 -3.15
N GLY A 277 14.59 -19.57 -2.22
CA GLY A 277 14.79 -20.02 -0.84
C GLY A 277 14.55 -21.52 -0.61
N GLY A 278 14.16 -22.29 -1.64
CA GLY A 278 13.76 -23.70 -1.48
C GLY A 278 12.50 -23.92 -0.64
N ALA A 279 11.73 -22.87 -0.36
CA ALA A 279 10.57 -22.87 0.54
C ALA A 279 9.27 -23.10 -0.24
N ILE A 280 9.14 -24.27 -0.88
CA ILE A 280 8.02 -24.59 -1.78
C ILE A 280 6.77 -25.06 -0.99
N ASN A 281 6.94 -25.55 0.24
CA ASN A 281 5.84 -26.08 1.06
C ASN A 281 5.09 -24.99 1.85
N ASP A 282 4.45 -24.05 1.14
CA ASP A 282 3.81 -22.90 1.78
C ASP A 282 2.39 -23.22 2.30
N PRO A 283 2.05 -22.85 3.55
CA PRO A 283 0.71 -22.96 4.13
C PRO A 283 -0.43 -22.28 3.33
N TYR A 284 -0.16 -21.32 2.45
CA TYR A 284 -1.17 -20.70 1.59
C TYR A 284 -1.73 -21.61 0.48
N GLU A 285 -1.14 -22.79 0.28
CA GLU A 285 -1.55 -23.70 -0.80
C GLU A 285 -2.82 -24.52 -0.48
N ARG A 286 -3.23 -24.60 0.79
CA ARG A 286 -4.11 -25.69 1.23
C ARG A 286 -5.61 -25.40 1.25
N MET A 287 -6.06 -24.15 1.39
CA MET A 287 -7.50 -23.82 1.39
C MET A 287 -7.79 -22.39 0.95
N ALA A 288 -8.77 -22.25 0.05
CA ALA A 288 -9.44 -21.00 -0.24
C ALA A 288 -10.34 -20.57 0.93
N LEU A 289 -10.64 -19.27 1.03
CA LEU A 289 -11.64 -18.72 1.95
C LEU A 289 -11.35 -18.94 3.44
N ARG A 290 -10.16 -18.53 3.88
CA ARG A 290 -9.83 -18.49 5.31
C ARG A 290 -9.68 -17.07 5.80
N VAL A 291 -10.01 -16.84 7.05
CA VAL A 291 -9.63 -15.65 7.79
C VAL A 291 -8.52 -16.04 8.76
N ARG A 292 -7.32 -15.51 8.53
CA ARG A 292 -6.14 -15.72 9.35
C ARG A 292 -6.12 -14.69 10.46
N GLU A 293 -6.08 -15.12 11.72
CA GLU A 293 -5.94 -14.20 12.85
C GLU A 293 -4.52 -13.63 12.91
N ARG A 294 -4.36 -12.35 13.25
CA ARG A 294 -3.05 -11.72 13.49
C ARG A 294 -2.92 -11.29 14.94
N GLY A 295 -2.42 -12.20 15.77
CA GLY A 295 -2.33 -12.04 17.22
C GLY A 295 -1.16 -11.16 17.67
N LEU A 296 -0.84 -11.26 18.96
CA LEU A 296 0.34 -10.64 19.56
C LEU A 296 1.62 -11.21 18.95
N ASP A 297 1.71 -12.53 18.77
CA ASP A 297 2.88 -13.19 18.17
C ASP A 297 3.25 -12.60 16.80
N ASP A 298 2.26 -12.40 15.91
CA ASP A 298 2.45 -11.70 14.64
C ASP A 298 2.98 -10.27 14.84
N PHE A 299 2.48 -9.56 15.86
CA PHE A 299 2.90 -8.19 16.16
C PHE A 299 4.36 -8.16 16.66
N GLU A 300 4.74 -9.12 17.50
CA GLU A 300 6.09 -9.20 18.08
C GLU A 300 7.18 -9.41 17.02
N VAL A 301 6.87 -10.08 15.91
CA VAL A 301 7.78 -10.22 14.77
C VAL A 301 8.27 -8.84 14.30
N TYR A 302 7.36 -7.87 14.19
CA TYR A 302 7.66 -6.51 13.71
C TYR A 302 8.17 -5.56 14.80
N THR A 303 8.02 -5.93 16.07
CA THR A 303 8.36 -5.07 17.21
C THR A 303 9.39 -5.71 18.13
N LYS A 304 10.13 -6.72 17.66
CA LYS A 304 11.15 -7.44 18.46
C LYS A 304 12.25 -6.51 19.01
N HIS A 305 12.52 -5.42 18.29
CA HIS A 305 13.51 -4.39 18.64
C HIS A 305 13.00 -3.38 19.68
N VAL A 306 11.70 -3.41 19.98
CA VAL A 306 11.04 -2.50 20.92
C VAL A 306 11.01 -3.13 22.31
N ASP A 307 11.27 -2.34 23.36
CA ASP A 307 11.16 -2.82 24.73
C ASP A 307 9.73 -3.29 25.07
N ALA A 308 9.61 -4.22 26.03
CA ALA A 308 8.34 -4.87 26.34
C ALA A 308 7.24 -3.89 26.79
N GLY A 309 7.59 -2.85 27.53
CA GLY A 309 6.63 -1.87 28.03
C GLY A 309 6.06 -1.01 26.90
N THR A 310 6.91 -0.54 26.00
CA THR A 310 6.50 0.20 24.80
C THR A 310 5.70 -0.67 23.86
N ARG A 311 6.13 -1.92 23.64
CA ARG A 311 5.42 -2.89 22.80
C ARG A 311 4.01 -3.16 23.30
N ALA A 312 3.81 -3.31 24.61
CA ALA A 312 2.48 -3.52 25.18
C ALA A 312 1.52 -2.33 24.92
N ARG A 313 2.04 -1.09 25.00
CA ARG A 313 1.26 0.11 24.66
C ARG A 313 0.93 0.15 23.16
N TRP A 314 1.92 -0.12 22.31
CA TRP A 314 1.72 -0.16 20.87
C TRP A 314 0.75 -1.26 20.46
N TRP A 315 0.79 -2.42 21.14
CA TRP A 315 -0.15 -3.51 20.90
C TRP A 315 -1.59 -3.08 21.17
N THR A 316 -1.83 -2.40 22.29
CA THR A 316 -3.15 -1.85 22.63
C THR A 316 -3.67 -0.94 21.53
N MET A 317 -2.82 -0.05 21.02
CA MET A 317 -3.17 0.83 19.88
C MET A 317 -3.42 0.05 18.59
N ALA A 318 -2.64 -1.00 18.32
CA ALA A 318 -2.79 -1.85 17.15
C ALA A 318 -4.11 -2.64 17.15
N LEU A 319 -4.80 -2.78 18.29
CA LEU A 319 -6.12 -3.43 18.37
C LEU A 319 -7.24 -2.62 17.70
N LYS A 320 -7.04 -1.32 17.44
CA LYS A 320 -7.95 -0.51 16.61
C LYS A 320 -8.02 -1.01 15.17
N SER A 321 -6.94 -1.61 14.68
CA SER A 321 -6.85 -2.22 13.35
C SER A 321 -7.52 -3.61 13.31
N PRO A 322 -7.88 -4.16 12.14
CA PRO A 322 -8.67 -5.40 12.03
C PRO A 322 -7.98 -6.64 12.61
N ARG A 323 -6.64 -6.72 12.54
CA ARG A 323 -5.84 -7.86 13.04
C ARG A 323 -6.28 -9.24 12.50
N PHE A 324 -6.61 -9.30 11.21
CA PHE A 324 -6.73 -10.55 10.48
C PHE A 324 -6.23 -10.39 9.03
N LYS A 325 -6.18 -11.47 8.25
CA LYS A 325 -6.08 -11.49 6.76
C LYS A 325 -7.16 -12.41 6.20
N SER A 326 -7.55 -12.27 4.94
CA SER A 326 -8.69 -13.00 4.37
C SER A 326 -8.40 -13.50 2.94
N THR A 327 -9.40 -13.47 2.05
CA THR A 327 -9.32 -14.05 0.70
C THR A 327 -8.27 -13.42 -0.20
N GLU A 328 -7.76 -12.23 0.13
CA GLU A 328 -6.72 -11.57 -0.64
C GLU A 328 -5.38 -12.31 -0.61
N ASP A 329 -5.09 -13.06 0.47
CA ASP A 329 -3.78 -13.67 0.69
C ASP A 329 -3.42 -14.62 -0.47
N ALA A 330 -4.42 -15.30 -1.05
CA ALA A 330 -4.21 -16.24 -2.14
C ALA A 330 -3.62 -15.55 -3.39
N ALA A 331 -4.11 -14.37 -3.77
CA ALA A 331 -3.54 -13.65 -4.90
C ALA A 331 -2.18 -13.04 -4.59
N MET A 332 -2.04 -12.49 -3.37
CA MET A 332 -0.79 -11.85 -2.94
C MET A 332 0.39 -12.82 -2.88
N GLN A 333 0.14 -14.08 -2.52
CA GLN A 333 1.18 -15.11 -2.38
C GLN A 333 1.25 -16.07 -3.58
N PHE A 334 0.43 -15.84 -4.62
CA PHE A 334 0.26 -16.76 -5.74
C PHE A 334 -0.06 -18.20 -5.26
N GLY A 335 -1.07 -18.32 -4.40
CA GLY A 335 -1.57 -19.62 -3.94
C GLY A 335 -2.38 -20.28 -5.04
N ALA A 336 -1.73 -20.96 -6.00
CA ALA A 336 -2.41 -21.50 -7.17
C ALA A 336 -3.55 -22.48 -6.82
N GLY A 337 -3.33 -23.36 -5.84
CA GLY A 337 -4.38 -24.26 -5.33
C GLY A 337 -5.56 -23.49 -4.73
N ALA A 338 -5.29 -22.53 -3.85
CA ALA A 338 -6.31 -21.71 -3.22
C ALA A 338 -7.08 -20.82 -4.22
N LEU A 339 -6.40 -20.21 -5.19
CA LEU A 339 -7.05 -19.41 -6.24
C LEU A 339 -7.94 -20.30 -7.13
N THR A 340 -7.47 -21.50 -7.46
CA THR A 340 -8.25 -22.48 -8.24
C THR A 340 -9.48 -22.94 -7.49
N GLU A 341 -9.32 -23.32 -6.22
CA GLU A 341 -10.45 -23.73 -5.36
C GLU A 341 -11.47 -22.58 -5.21
N HIS A 342 -11.01 -21.35 -4.93
CA HIS A 342 -11.86 -20.17 -4.84
C HIS A 342 -12.67 -19.97 -6.12
N ALA A 343 -11.99 -20.01 -7.28
CA ALA A 343 -12.61 -19.83 -8.58
C ALA A 343 -13.67 -20.90 -8.87
N VAL A 344 -13.35 -22.17 -8.65
CA VAL A 344 -14.26 -23.30 -8.94
C VAL A 344 -15.46 -23.29 -7.99
N ARG A 345 -15.27 -23.01 -6.69
CA ARG A 345 -16.39 -22.91 -5.75
C ARG A 345 -17.32 -21.75 -6.08
N LEU A 346 -16.77 -20.58 -6.46
CA LEU A 346 -17.58 -19.46 -6.93
C LEU A 346 -18.28 -19.80 -8.24
N TRP A 347 -17.60 -20.46 -9.18
CA TRP A 347 -18.20 -20.95 -10.42
C TRP A 347 -19.31 -21.97 -10.17
N GLN A 348 -19.25 -22.78 -9.13
CA GLN A 348 -20.31 -23.73 -8.81
C GLN A 348 -21.46 -23.10 -7.99
N SER A 349 -21.32 -21.85 -7.55
CA SER A 349 -22.33 -21.22 -6.71
C SER A 349 -23.60 -20.89 -7.48
N GLY A 350 -24.75 -21.03 -6.81
CA GLY A 350 -26.05 -20.68 -7.39
C GLY A 350 -26.28 -19.18 -7.58
N PHE A 351 -25.42 -18.33 -7.02
CA PHE A 351 -25.58 -16.87 -7.05
C PHE A 351 -24.65 -16.17 -8.05
N LEU A 352 -23.66 -16.86 -8.64
CA LEU A 352 -22.79 -16.24 -9.64
C LEU A 352 -23.59 -15.90 -10.91
N PRO A 353 -23.68 -14.61 -11.30
CA PRO A 353 -24.45 -14.17 -12.46
C PRO A 353 -24.04 -14.85 -13.78
N ALA A 354 -25.01 -15.01 -14.68
CA ALA A 354 -24.76 -15.58 -16.01
C ALA A 354 -23.75 -14.76 -16.83
N ALA A 355 -23.70 -13.45 -16.63
CA ALA A 355 -22.73 -12.57 -17.28
C ALA A 355 -21.28 -12.92 -16.92
N ASP A 356 -21.01 -13.24 -15.65
CA ASP A 356 -19.67 -13.67 -15.20
C ASP A 356 -19.29 -15.04 -15.77
N ARG A 357 -20.29 -15.84 -16.16
CA ARG A 357 -20.12 -17.17 -16.77
C ARG A 357 -19.96 -17.12 -18.29
N ALA A 358 -20.31 -16.01 -18.95
CA ALA A 358 -20.41 -15.94 -20.40
C ALA A 358 -19.10 -16.24 -21.13
N GLY A 359 -17.95 -15.92 -20.52
CA GLY A 359 -16.62 -16.22 -21.06
C GLY A 359 -16.11 -17.65 -20.82
N GLY A 360 -16.87 -18.47 -20.11
CA GLY A 360 -16.48 -19.83 -19.73
C GLY A 360 -15.51 -19.89 -18.53
N LEU A 361 -15.38 -21.09 -17.95
CA LEU A 361 -14.57 -21.32 -16.73
C LEU A 361 -13.09 -20.99 -16.94
N ALA A 362 -12.54 -21.22 -18.13
CA ALA A 362 -11.13 -20.93 -18.41
C ALA A 362 -10.81 -19.43 -18.32
N ALA A 363 -11.65 -18.58 -18.91
CA ALA A 363 -11.49 -17.13 -18.82
C ALA A 363 -11.70 -16.64 -17.37
N PHE A 364 -12.66 -17.24 -16.66
CA PHE A 364 -12.89 -16.95 -15.25
C PHE A 364 -11.68 -17.29 -14.38
N MET A 365 -11.05 -18.44 -14.61
CA MET A 365 -9.83 -18.86 -13.93
C MET A 365 -8.67 -17.90 -14.20
N GLN A 366 -8.44 -17.53 -15.47
CA GLN A 366 -7.39 -16.55 -15.82
C GLN A 366 -7.60 -15.22 -15.09
N ALA A 367 -8.84 -14.77 -14.98
CA ALA A 367 -9.19 -13.54 -14.26
C ALA A 367 -8.89 -13.60 -12.75
N MET A 368 -8.85 -14.78 -12.15
CA MET A 368 -8.50 -14.97 -10.72
C MET A 368 -7.00 -14.83 -10.47
N PHE A 369 -6.17 -15.29 -11.42
CA PHE A 369 -4.72 -15.22 -11.33
C PHE A 369 -4.15 -13.88 -11.84
N GLU A 370 -4.87 -13.19 -12.71
CA GLU A 370 -4.38 -11.96 -13.36
C GLU A 370 -3.81 -10.93 -12.38
N PRO A 371 -4.45 -10.65 -11.22
CA PRO A 371 -3.90 -9.73 -10.22
C PRO A 371 -2.56 -10.15 -9.59
N SER A 372 -2.17 -11.42 -9.70
CA SER A 372 -0.89 -11.90 -9.17
C SER A 372 0.29 -11.62 -10.10
N TYR A 373 0.08 -11.07 -11.29
CA TYR A 373 1.11 -10.77 -12.27
C TYR A 373 1.38 -9.26 -12.42
N PRO A 374 2.60 -8.85 -12.79
CA PRO A 374 2.87 -7.46 -13.16
C PRO A 374 2.10 -7.08 -14.44
N PRO A 375 1.29 -6.01 -14.44
CA PRO A 375 0.57 -5.62 -15.64
C PRO A 375 1.47 -4.90 -16.64
N ALA A 376 1.16 -5.03 -17.93
CA ALA A 376 1.90 -4.37 -19.02
C ALA A 376 1.96 -2.84 -18.88
N ALA A 377 0.97 -2.22 -18.21
CA ALA A 377 0.93 -0.78 -17.95
C ALA A 377 2.16 -0.26 -17.18
N LEU A 378 2.84 -1.12 -16.40
CA LEU A 378 4.06 -0.73 -15.67
C LEU A 378 5.20 -0.27 -16.60
N LYS A 379 5.18 -0.63 -17.89
CA LYS A 379 6.23 -0.24 -18.85
C LYS A 379 6.35 1.27 -19.03
N ALA A 380 5.31 2.01 -18.67
CA ALA A 380 5.29 3.47 -18.71
C ALA A 380 5.53 4.12 -17.33
N VAL A 381 5.70 3.33 -16.26
CA VAL A 381 5.69 3.82 -14.88
C VAL A 381 7.04 3.60 -14.21
N PRO A 382 7.69 4.65 -13.67
CA PRO A 382 8.86 4.54 -12.80
C PRO A 382 8.51 3.90 -11.45
N VAL A 383 9.40 3.04 -10.95
CA VAL A 383 9.25 2.36 -9.66
C VAL A 383 10.44 2.67 -8.77
N LEU A 384 10.18 3.40 -7.68
CA LEU A 384 11.09 3.51 -6.55
C LEU A 384 10.65 2.53 -5.47
N ASP A 385 11.56 1.68 -5.01
CA ASP A 385 11.34 0.81 -3.86
C ASP A 385 12.39 1.11 -2.78
N LEU A 386 11.91 1.57 -1.62
CA LEU A 386 12.77 1.82 -0.47
C LEU A 386 12.54 0.75 0.60
N ASN A 387 13.59 0.34 1.29
CA ASN A 387 13.42 -0.47 2.50
C ASN A 387 14.51 -0.18 3.54
N GLY A 388 14.28 -0.64 4.76
CA GLY A 388 15.28 -0.59 5.82
C GLY A 388 16.31 -1.72 5.68
N THR A 389 17.56 -1.49 6.10
CA THR A 389 18.56 -2.58 6.14
C THR A 389 18.24 -3.64 7.20
N GLU A 390 17.37 -3.32 8.16
CA GLU A 390 16.90 -4.21 9.22
C GLU A 390 15.41 -4.55 9.06
N ASP A 391 14.87 -4.39 7.85
CA ASP A 391 13.50 -4.78 7.51
C ASP A 391 13.33 -6.30 7.68
N GLU A 392 12.56 -6.67 8.69
CA GLU A 392 12.31 -8.05 9.09
C GLU A 392 11.32 -8.80 8.19
N ALA A 393 10.57 -8.08 7.34
CA ALA A 393 9.52 -8.67 6.49
C ALA A 393 9.89 -8.65 5.01
N LEU A 394 10.57 -7.60 4.57
CA LEU A 394 11.14 -7.42 3.24
C LEU A 394 12.60 -6.99 3.36
N PRO A 395 13.48 -7.89 3.84
CA PRO A 395 14.90 -7.60 3.93
C PRO A 395 15.49 -7.29 2.55
N PRO A 396 16.65 -6.63 2.48
CA PRO A 396 17.33 -6.30 1.23
C PRO A 396 17.35 -7.41 0.17
N SER A 397 17.63 -8.65 0.58
CA SER A 397 17.66 -9.81 -0.32
C SER A 397 16.31 -10.11 -0.97
N THR A 398 15.20 -9.92 -0.25
CA THR A 398 13.84 -10.09 -0.78
C THR A 398 13.49 -8.98 -1.76
N VAL A 399 13.87 -7.73 -1.46
CA VAL A 399 13.66 -6.60 -2.40
C VAL A 399 14.46 -6.79 -3.68
N ASP A 400 15.72 -7.23 -3.58
CA ASP A 400 16.57 -7.50 -4.75
C ASP A 400 16.00 -8.64 -5.61
N ALA A 401 15.46 -9.68 -4.98
CA ALA A 401 14.82 -10.77 -5.69
C ALA A 401 13.46 -10.37 -6.30
N ASN A 402 12.69 -9.49 -5.66
CA ASN A 402 11.50 -8.87 -6.24
C ASN A 402 11.85 -8.04 -7.47
N ARG A 403 12.90 -7.22 -7.41
CA ARG A 403 13.38 -6.39 -8.52
C ARG A 403 13.66 -7.24 -9.76
N ARG A 404 14.31 -8.40 -9.63
CA ARG A 404 14.60 -9.30 -10.76
C ARG A 404 13.36 -9.71 -11.55
N VAL A 405 12.20 -9.80 -10.87
CA VAL A 405 10.92 -10.09 -11.52
C VAL A 405 10.25 -8.83 -12.07
N MET A 406 10.28 -7.73 -11.32
CA MET A 406 9.49 -6.54 -11.61
C MET A 406 10.15 -5.54 -12.57
N GLU A 407 11.47 -5.39 -12.51
CA GLU A 407 12.23 -4.42 -13.32
C GLU A 407 12.02 -4.60 -14.82
N PRO A 408 11.93 -5.83 -15.38
CA PRO A 408 11.59 -6.02 -16.78
C PRO A 408 10.22 -5.48 -17.17
N TYR A 409 9.33 -5.17 -16.24
CA TYR A 409 7.99 -4.63 -16.51
C TYR A 409 7.88 -3.13 -16.24
N ALA A 410 8.87 -2.49 -15.61
CA ALA A 410 8.83 -1.06 -15.27
C ALA A 410 9.44 -0.17 -16.37
N LYS A 411 9.11 1.14 -16.38
CA LYS A 411 9.83 2.15 -17.20
C LYS A 411 11.28 2.26 -16.73
N THR A 412 11.44 2.41 -15.41
CA THR A 412 12.71 2.39 -14.67
C THR A 412 12.43 1.80 -13.30
N TYR A 413 13.40 1.09 -12.73
CA TYR A 413 13.30 0.53 -11.39
C TYR A 413 14.50 0.98 -10.56
N ARG A 414 14.27 1.57 -9.39
CA ARG A 414 15.32 1.98 -8.47
C ARG A 414 15.06 1.42 -7.09
N VAL A 415 16.11 0.89 -6.47
CA VAL A 415 16.11 0.44 -5.09
C VAL A 415 16.95 1.41 -4.27
N GLY A 416 16.46 1.79 -3.09
CA GLY A 416 17.24 2.55 -2.10
C GLY A 416 17.03 1.98 -0.71
N ARG A 417 18.03 2.15 0.16
CA ARG A 417 17.97 1.62 1.53
C ARG A 417 18.15 2.71 2.56
N ILE A 418 17.57 2.52 3.74
CA ILE A 418 17.83 3.36 4.91
C ILE A 418 18.48 2.51 5.99
N GLN A 419 19.66 2.93 6.43
CA GLN A 419 20.47 2.17 7.37
C GLN A 419 19.79 2.06 8.75
N GLY A 420 19.70 0.84 9.27
CA GLY A 420 19.24 0.55 10.64
C GLY A 420 17.72 0.62 10.82
N TRP A 421 16.96 0.63 9.73
CA TRP A 421 15.52 0.81 9.78
C TRP A 421 14.76 -0.49 9.59
N HIS A 422 13.59 -0.56 10.20
CA HIS A 422 12.69 -1.73 10.21
C HIS A 422 11.54 -1.57 9.23
N HIS A 423 10.74 -2.63 9.07
CA HIS A 423 9.66 -2.66 8.08
C HIS A 423 8.61 -1.56 8.32
N TYR A 424 8.15 -1.44 9.56
CA TYR A 424 7.06 -0.54 9.91
C TYR A 424 7.52 0.87 10.27
N LEU A 425 6.84 1.88 9.71
CA LEU A 425 7.03 3.30 10.03
C LEU A 425 6.27 3.68 11.31
N PHE A 426 6.58 3.02 12.43
CA PHE A 426 5.87 3.26 13.69
C PHE A 426 6.21 4.60 14.34
N THR A 427 7.42 5.12 14.10
CA THR A 427 7.94 6.29 14.82
C THR A 427 7.86 7.56 14.00
N GLN A 428 7.81 8.71 14.70
CA GLN A 428 7.89 10.01 14.03
C GLN A 428 9.19 10.19 13.24
N ASP A 429 10.33 9.76 13.80
CA ASP A 429 11.60 9.76 13.09
C ASP A 429 11.50 8.93 11.81
N ALA A 430 10.82 7.77 11.89
CA ALA A 430 10.57 6.90 10.75
C ALA A 430 9.88 7.66 9.60
N ILE A 431 8.79 8.33 9.95
CA ILE A 431 7.97 9.09 9.02
C ILE A 431 8.75 10.27 8.44
N VAL A 432 9.51 11.00 9.26
CA VAL A 432 10.26 12.19 8.84
C VAL A 432 11.32 11.83 7.79
N VAL A 433 12.15 10.80 8.02
CA VAL A 433 13.22 10.50 7.06
C VAL A 433 12.68 9.91 5.78
N VAL A 434 11.78 8.91 5.85
CA VAL A 434 11.20 8.31 4.63
C VAL A 434 10.41 9.33 3.83
N GLY A 435 9.58 10.14 4.51
CA GLY A 435 8.86 11.23 3.87
C GLY A 435 9.78 12.24 3.20
N SER A 436 10.90 12.60 3.84
CA SER A 436 11.88 13.54 3.27
C SER A 436 12.61 12.96 2.06
N VAL A 437 13.02 11.68 2.13
CA VAL A 437 13.64 10.98 1.00
C VAL A 437 12.67 10.92 -0.18
N TRP A 438 11.41 10.60 0.04
CA TRP A 438 10.38 10.61 -0.99
C TRP A 438 10.18 11.98 -1.63
N LEU A 439 10.01 13.03 -0.83
CA LEU A 439 9.84 14.38 -1.37
C LEU A 439 11.03 14.80 -2.22
N ARG A 440 12.25 14.42 -1.82
CA ARG A 440 13.45 14.68 -2.61
C ARG A 440 13.51 13.87 -3.91
N TYR A 441 13.04 12.63 -3.92
CA TYR A 441 12.89 11.86 -5.17
C TYR A 441 11.88 12.53 -6.12
N ILE A 442 10.75 13.02 -5.60
CA ILE A 442 9.73 13.73 -6.40
C ILE A 442 10.31 15.00 -7.02
N GLU A 443 11.09 15.76 -6.25
CA GLU A 443 11.74 16.99 -6.70
C GLU A 443 12.89 16.76 -7.68
N SER A 444 13.61 15.64 -7.57
CA SER A 444 14.71 15.30 -8.50
C SER A 444 14.28 14.97 -9.93
N GLY A 445 12.99 14.76 -10.17
CA GLY A 445 12.45 14.39 -11.48
C GLY A 445 12.57 12.91 -11.84
N TYR A 446 12.85 12.05 -10.86
CA TYR A 446 12.88 10.59 -11.07
C TYR A 446 11.59 10.04 -11.70
N PHE A 447 10.45 10.65 -11.39
CA PHE A 447 9.13 10.21 -11.82
C PHE A 447 8.62 10.90 -13.11
N ASP A 448 9.42 11.75 -13.75
CA ASP A 448 9.03 12.43 -14.99
C ASP A 448 9.16 11.54 -16.24
#